data_AF-A0A118ETZ8-F1
#
_entry.id   AF-A0A118ETZ8-F1
#
_cell.length_a   1.000
_cell.length_b   1.000
_cell.length_c   1.000
_cell.angle_alpha   90.00
_cell.angle_beta   90.00
_cell.angle_gamma   90.00
#
_symmetry.space_group_name_H-M   'P 1'
#
loop_
_entity.id
_entity.type
_entity.pdbx_description
1 polymer ?
#
loop_
_entity_poly.entity_id
_entity_poly.type
_entity_poly.pdbx_seq_one_letter_code
_entity_poly.pdbx_strand_id
1 'polypeptide(L)'
;MSDVKVSIFFFSNLNFPLSRYTQLHRVQRKTCIICVTRWWKDMKFQSSFPYIRDRVPEIYLWILGLYLEPCYSQARIIVTKITLFLVVLDDTYDAYATIDEIRIITDAINTWEIGAVDQLPEYIKPFYRILLNEYDKLEKEYTNEGRAYNVHASKQAFQEIARGYLEEAEWLHKGYVPTFPEYMKNGLITSAYNVISKSALVGMGAIANENALAWYETHPKILKAS
;
A
#
# COMPACT_ATOMS: atom_id res chain seq x y z
N MET A 1 -36.96 23.77 17.07
CA MET A 1 -36.30 23.01 15.98
C MET A 1 -35.83 23.96 14.88
N SER A 2 -35.20 25.08 15.27
CA SER A 2 -34.85 26.21 14.38
C SER A 2 -33.45 26.78 14.65
N ASP A 3 -32.79 26.45 15.78
CA ASP A 3 -31.47 27.00 16.13
C ASP A 3 -30.27 26.15 15.66
N VAL A 4 -30.48 24.90 15.27
CA VAL A 4 -29.38 24.03 14.80
C VAL A 4 -28.98 24.34 13.35
N LYS A 5 -29.94 24.78 12.50
CA LYS A 5 -29.66 25.15 11.10
C LYS A 5 -28.93 26.49 10.97
N VAL A 6 -29.15 27.43 11.90
CA VAL A 6 -28.48 28.74 11.87
C VAL A 6 -27.01 28.63 12.28
N SER A 7 -26.66 27.71 13.18
CA SER A 7 -25.26 27.48 13.59
C SER A 7 -24.40 26.88 12.47
N ILE A 8 -24.94 25.90 11.71
CA ILE A 8 -24.23 25.32 10.53
C ILE A 8 -24.06 26.39 9.43
N PHE A 9 -25.05 27.26 9.23
CA PHE A 9 -25.00 28.32 8.21
C PHE A 9 -24.10 29.50 8.60
N PHE A 10 -23.92 29.77 9.91
CA PHE A 10 -22.96 30.76 10.39
C PHE A 10 -21.50 30.28 10.27
N PHE A 11 -21.24 28.98 10.42
CA PHE A 11 -19.91 28.41 10.14
C PHE A 11 -19.55 28.43 8.64
N SER A 12 -20.54 28.43 7.74
CA SER A 12 -20.28 28.57 6.30
C SER A 12 -20.01 30.00 5.82
N ASN A 13 -20.39 31.04 6.58
CA ASN A 13 -20.28 32.45 6.15
C ASN A 13 -19.21 33.29 6.87
N LEU A 14 -18.52 32.74 7.88
CA LEU A 14 -17.28 33.32 8.41
C LEU A 14 -16.09 32.84 7.57
N ASN A 15 -15.77 33.60 6.53
CA ASN A 15 -14.82 33.25 5.46
C ASN A 15 -13.31 33.33 5.83
N PHE A 16 -12.93 33.17 7.10
CA PHE A 16 -11.52 33.23 7.55
C PHE A 16 -10.93 31.89 8.05
N PRO A 17 -11.64 31.03 8.82
CA PRO A 17 -11.13 29.72 9.21
C PRO A 17 -11.27 28.67 8.10
N LEU A 18 -12.38 28.70 7.35
CA LEU A 18 -12.66 27.73 6.29
C LEU A 18 -11.68 27.86 5.10
N SER A 19 -11.29 29.10 4.74
CA SER A 19 -10.30 29.34 3.70
C SER A 19 -8.91 28.82 4.11
N ARG A 20 -8.51 29.03 5.37
CA ARG A 20 -7.24 28.54 5.92
C ARG A 20 -7.21 27.02 6.05
N TYR A 21 -8.33 26.41 6.45
CA TYR A 21 -8.48 24.95 6.50
C TYR A 21 -8.43 24.35 5.08
N THR A 22 -9.19 24.89 4.14
CA THR A 22 -9.17 24.47 2.73
C THR A 22 -7.79 24.67 2.10
N GLN A 23 -7.10 25.75 2.47
CA GLN A 23 -5.73 26.02 2.05
C GLN A 23 -4.74 25.04 2.68
N LEU A 24 -4.85 24.71 3.98
CA LEU A 24 -4.03 23.70 4.65
C LEU A 24 -4.19 22.33 3.99
N HIS A 25 -5.42 21.91 3.72
CA HIS A 25 -5.70 20.68 2.97
C HIS A 25 -5.10 20.69 1.57
N ARG A 26 -5.19 21.81 0.85
CA ARG A 26 -4.59 21.94 -0.49
C ARG A 26 -3.07 21.89 -0.43
N VAL A 27 -2.45 22.59 0.53
CA VAL A 27 -0.99 22.63 0.70
C VAL A 27 -0.50 21.25 1.10
N GLN A 28 -1.08 20.61 2.10
CA GLN A 28 -0.66 19.27 2.53
C GLN A 28 -0.82 18.23 1.43
N ARG A 29 -1.93 18.24 0.68
CA ARG A 29 -2.10 17.32 -0.46
C ARG A 29 -1.02 17.54 -1.52
N LYS A 30 -0.70 18.80 -1.83
CA LYS A 30 0.41 19.16 -2.72
C LYS A 30 1.76 18.68 -2.17
N THR A 31 2.00 18.87 -0.88
CA THR A 31 3.25 18.42 -0.25
C THR A 31 3.37 16.89 -0.26
N CYS A 32 2.32 16.16 0.09
CA CYS A 32 2.31 14.69 0.07
C CYS A 32 2.60 14.13 -1.32
N ILE A 33 1.91 14.60 -2.37
CA ILE A 33 2.19 14.13 -3.74
C ILE A 33 3.61 14.49 -4.16
N ILE A 34 4.11 15.69 -3.84
CA ILE A 34 5.49 16.08 -4.14
C ILE A 34 6.49 15.17 -3.42
N CYS A 35 6.25 14.82 -2.15
CA CYS A 35 7.10 13.90 -1.40
C CYS A 35 7.15 12.52 -2.07
N VAL A 36 5.99 11.96 -2.45
CA VAL A 36 5.92 10.66 -3.13
C VAL A 36 6.58 10.74 -4.51
N THR A 37 6.30 11.77 -5.31
CA THR A 37 6.91 11.91 -6.64
C THR A 37 8.41 12.07 -6.57
N ARG A 38 8.95 12.81 -5.59
CA ARG A 38 10.40 12.93 -5.38
C ARG A 38 11.00 11.59 -4.97
N TRP A 39 10.42 10.94 -3.97
CA TRP A 39 10.82 9.60 -3.53
C TRP A 39 10.84 8.59 -4.67
N TRP A 40 9.80 8.57 -5.51
CA TRP A 40 9.69 7.68 -6.66
C TRP A 40 10.79 7.93 -7.70
N LYS A 41 11.10 9.20 -7.97
CA LYS A 41 12.20 9.61 -8.86
C LYS A 41 13.57 9.26 -8.29
N ASP A 42 13.78 9.47 -6.98
CA ASP A 42 15.05 9.20 -6.30
C ASP A 42 15.40 7.71 -6.32
N MET A 43 14.37 6.86 -6.31
CA MET A 43 14.52 5.40 -6.46
C MET A 43 14.90 4.95 -7.86
N LYS A 44 14.89 5.88 -8.84
CA LYS A 44 15.30 5.62 -10.24
C LYS A 44 14.52 4.47 -10.89
N PHE A 45 13.28 4.23 -10.43
CA PHE A 45 12.47 3.12 -10.92
C PHE A 45 12.26 3.18 -12.44
N GLN A 46 11.95 4.35 -12.98
CA GLN A 46 11.74 4.51 -14.43
C GLN A 46 12.98 4.23 -15.28
N SER A 47 14.18 4.48 -14.77
CA SER A 47 15.42 4.16 -15.49
C SER A 47 15.88 2.72 -15.28
N SER A 48 15.60 2.14 -14.12
CA SER A 48 15.98 0.76 -13.78
C SER A 48 14.98 -0.26 -14.29
N PHE A 49 13.72 0.14 -14.52
CA PHE A 49 12.61 -0.73 -14.86
C PHE A 49 11.74 -0.06 -15.95
N PRO A 50 12.13 -0.18 -17.23
CA PRO A 50 11.41 0.45 -18.34
C PRO A 50 10.01 -0.14 -18.57
N TYR A 51 9.74 -1.34 -18.02
CA TYR A 51 8.46 -2.05 -18.16
C TYR A 51 7.41 -1.62 -17.12
N ILE A 52 7.80 -0.90 -16.06
CA ILE A 52 6.88 -0.52 -14.98
C ILE A 52 6.08 0.72 -15.38
N ARG A 53 4.78 0.67 -15.12
CA ARG A 53 3.84 1.76 -15.39
C ARG A 53 4.05 2.89 -14.37
N ASP A 54 4.21 4.14 -14.83
CA ASP A 54 4.15 5.29 -13.92
C ASP A 54 2.69 5.52 -13.51
N ARG A 55 2.37 5.16 -12.26
CA ARG A 55 1.03 5.26 -11.67
C ARG A 55 0.98 6.20 -10.46
N VAL A 56 2.01 7.01 -10.24
CA VAL A 56 2.11 7.84 -9.02
C VAL A 56 0.89 8.77 -8.85
N PRO A 57 0.43 9.52 -9.88
CA PRO A 57 -0.75 10.36 -9.74
C PRO A 57 -2.04 9.58 -9.44
N GLU A 58 -2.25 8.44 -10.11
CA GLU A 58 -3.44 7.60 -9.98
C GLU A 58 -3.51 6.91 -8.62
N ILE A 59 -2.41 6.29 -8.18
CA ILE A 59 -2.34 5.65 -6.86
C ILE A 59 -2.53 6.71 -5.79
N TYR A 60 -1.87 7.86 -5.88
CA TYR A 60 -2.08 8.92 -4.89
C TYR A 60 -3.54 9.41 -4.86
N LEU A 61 -4.23 9.46 -6.00
CA LEU A 61 -5.65 9.80 -6.06
C LEU A 61 -6.52 8.72 -5.39
N TRP A 62 -6.22 7.43 -5.58
CA TRP A 62 -6.92 6.33 -4.90
C TRP A 62 -6.72 6.40 -3.38
N ILE A 63 -5.49 6.61 -2.93
CA ILE A 63 -5.18 6.72 -1.50
C ILE A 63 -5.79 7.98 -0.88
N LEU A 64 -5.93 9.07 -1.65
CA LEU A 64 -6.66 10.25 -1.21
C LEU A 64 -8.14 9.95 -0.92
N GLY A 65 -8.72 8.96 -1.61
CA GLY A 65 -10.07 8.47 -1.33
C GLY A 65 -10.22 7.75 0.01
N LEU A 66 -9.14 7.15 0.55
CA LEU A 66 -9.15 6.51 1.87
C LEU A 66 -9.18 7.54 3.00
N TYR A 67 -8.34 8.58 2.93
CA TYR A 67 -8.26 9.62 3.95
C TYR A 67 -8.09 11.01 3.35
N LEU A 68 -9.07 11.88 3.55
CA LEU A 68 -9.04 13.27 3.09
C LEU A 68 -8.42 14.22 4.11
N GLU A 69 -8.38 13.82 5.37
CA GLU A 69 -8.09 14.67 6.51
C GLU A 69 -6.61 15.03 6.63
N PRO A 70 -6.26 16.20 7.18
CA PRO A 70 -4.90 16.69 7.29
C PRO A 70 -3.99 15.78 8.14
N CYS A 71 -4.57 15.26 9.22
CA CYS A 71 -3.89 14.41 10.20
C CYS A 71 -3.36 13.10 9.61
N TYR A 72 -3.93 12.62 8.50
CA TYR A 72 -3.51 11.38 7.84
C TYR A 72 -2.51 11.59 6.70
N SER A 73 -1.80 12.73 6.68
CA SER A 73 -0.77 13.01 5.67
C SER A 73 0.33 11.95 5.61
N GLN A 74 0.82 11.50 6.77
CA GLN A 74 1.82 10.43 6.85
C GLN A 74 1.26 9.08 6.38
N ALA A 75 0.04 8.73 6.80
CA ALA A 75 -0.65 7.53 6.33
C ALA A 75 -0.77 7.50 4.81
N ARG A 76 -1.18 8.61 4.19
CA ARG A 76 -1.26 8.71 2.73
C ARG A 76 0.09 8.45 2.06
N ILE A 77 1.18 9.00 2.59
CA ILE A 77 2.52 8.77 2.03
C ILE A 77 2.89 7.29 2.13
N ILE A 78 2.72 6.68 3.30
CA ILE A 78 3.07 5.27 3.57
C ILE A 78 2.30 4.34 2.65
N VAL A 79 0.96 4.46 2.61
CA VAL A 79 0.12 3.60 1.78
C VAL A 79 0.44 3.79 0.32
N THR A 80 0.62 5.03 -0.15
CA THR A 80 0.96 5.29 -1.56
C THR A 80 2.28 4.60 -1.94
N LYS A 81 3.31 4.66 -1.09
CA LYS A 81 4.59 3.98 -1.34
C LYS A 81 4.42 2.46 -1.42
N ILE A 82 3.69 1.86 -0.48
CA ILE A 82 3.47 0.41 -0.45
C ILE A 82 2.64 -0.04 -1.66
N THR A 83 1.59 0.71 -2.02
CA THR A 83 0.80 0.42 -3.22
C THR A 83 1.63 0.56 -4.50
N LEU A 84 2.56 1.52 -4.57
CA LEU A 84 3.49 1.60 -5.69
C LEU A 84 4.41 0.37 -5.76
N PHE A 85 4.87 -0.18 -4.63
CA PHE A 85 5.59 -1.45 -4.63
C PHE A 85 4.74 -2.63 -5.11
N LEU A 86 3.44 -2.64 -4.79
CA LEU A 86 2.52 -3.63 -5.35
C LEU A 86 2.41 -3.50 -6.87
N VAL A 87 2.34 -2.29 -7.41
CA VAL A 87 2.32 -2.07 -8.88
C VAL A 87 3.60 -2.59 -9.53
N VAL A 88 4.77 -2.38 -8.91
CA VAL A 88 6.04 -2.96 -9.42
C VAL A 88 5.99 -4.48 -9.44
N LEU A 89 5.46 -5.08 -8.37
CA LEU A 89 5.38 -6.53 -8.25
C LEU A 89 4.40 -7.12 -9.28
N ASP A 90 3.21 -6.54 -9.39
CA ASP A 90 2.15 -6.85 -10.37
C ASP A 90 2.69 -6.79 -11.80
N ASP A 91 3.31 -5.66 -12.19
CA ASP A 91 3.92 -5.49 -13.52
C ASP A 91 5.02 -6.53 -13.80
N THR A 92 5.76 -6.91 -12.76
CA THR A 92 6.82 -7.92 -12.90
C THR A 92 6.23 -9.30 -13.11
N TYR A 93 5.19 -9.69 -12.38
CA TYR A 93 4.59 -11.03 -12.45
C TYR A 93 3.75 -11.23 -13.70
N ASP A 94 3.05 -10.19 -14.17
CA ASP A 94 2.13 -10.28 -15.31
C ASP A 94 2.82 -10.19 -16.66
N ALA A 95 3.87 -9.36 -16.78
CA ALA A 95 4.37 -8.93 -18.08
C ALA A 95 5.85 -9.23 -18.34
N TYR A 96 6.67 -9.43 -17.29
CA TYR A 96 8.13 -9.43 -17.45
C TYR A 96 8.82 -10.72 -17.00
N ALA A 97 8.51 -11.21 -15.81
CA ALA A 97 9.20 -12.36 -15.22
C ALA A 97 8.71 -13.69 -15.80
N THR A 98 9.63 -14.63 -15.94
CA THR A 98 9.30 -16.03 -16.22
C THR A 98 8.76 -16.72 -14.96
N ILE A 99 8.02 -17.82 -15.12
CA ILE A 99 7.45 -18.55 -13.96
C ILE A 99 8.53 -18.99 -12.95
N ASP A 100 9.72 -19.37 -13.42
CA ASP A 100 10.82 -19.77 -12.54
C ASP A 100 11.40 -18.57 -11.77
N GLU A 101 11.51 -17.40 -12.41
CA GLU A 101 11.89 -16.16 -11.72
C GLU A 101 10.82 -15.72 -10.71
N ILE A 102 9.53 -15.86 -11.06
CA ILE A 102 8.41 -15.53 -10.17
C ILE A 102 8.46 -16.37 -8.88
N ARG A 103 8.81 -17.65 -8.97
CA ARG A 103 9.01 -18.53 -7.79
C ARG A 103 10.13 -17.99 -6.91
N ILE A 104 11.29 -17.67 -7.49
CA ILE A 104 12.45 -17.15 -6.76
C ILE A 104 12.14 -15.79 -6.12
N ILE A 105 11.46 -14.89 -6.83
CA ILE A 105 11.04 -13.57 -6.30
C ILE A 105 10.06 -13.75 -5.14
N THR A 106 9.06 -14.62 -5.31
CA THR A 106 8.10 -14.93 -4.26
C THR A 106 8.79 -15.49 -3.03
N ASP A 107 9.71 -16.44 -3.19
CA ASP A 107 10.47 -17.02 -2.08
C ASP A 107 11.29 -15.95 -1.35
N ALA A 108 12.01 -15.09 -2.07
CA ALA A 108 12.76 -13.98 -1.47
C ALA A 108 11.85 -13.02 -0.69
N ILE A 109 10.66 -12.68 -1.21
CA ILE A 109 9.68 -11.85 -0.49
C ILE A 109 9.20 -12.58 0.77
N ASN A 110 8.95 -13.89 0.71
CA ASN A 110 8.50 -14.65 1.87
C ASN A 110 9.57 -14.78 2.95
N THR A 111 10.85 -14.93 2.58
CA THR A 111 11.97 -14.93 3.53
C THR A 111 12.21 -13.54 4.13
N TRP A 112 12.09 -12.48 3.31
CA TRP A 112 12.28 -11.08 3.72
C TRP A 112 13.67 -10.81 4.32
N GLU A 113 14.72 -11.38 3.75
CA GLU A 113 16.11 -11.22 4.21
C GLU A 113 17.00 -10.63 3.12
N ILE A 114 17.95 -9.78 3.51
CA ILE A 114 18.90 -9.17 2.57
C ILE A 114 19.76 -10.21 1.84
N GLY A 115 20.00 -11.37 2.46
CA GLY A 115 20.75 -12.47 1.84
C GLY A 115 20.04 -13.12 0.64
N ALA A 116 18.71 -12.99 0.55
CA ALA A 116 17.95 -13.49 -0.59
C ALA A 116 18.21 -12.68 -1.87
N VAL A 117 18.75 -11.47 -1.77
CA VAL A 117 19.04 -10.61 -2.93
C VAL A 117 19.95 -11.30 -3.95
N ASP A 118 20.91 -12.10 -3.48
CA ASP A 118 21.92 -12.69 -4.36
C ASP A 118 21.33 -13.76 -5.29
N GLN A 119 20.20 -14.34 -4.91
CA GLN A 119 19.47 -15.36 -5.67
C GLN A 119 18.52 -14.75 -6.72
N LEU A 120 18.18 -13.46 -6.58
CA LEU A 120 17.25 -12.77 -7.46
C LEU A 120 17.87 -12.47 -8.84
N PRO A 121 17.07 -12.38 -9.91
CA PRO A 121 17.50 -11.82 -11.18
C PRO A 121 18.06 -10.39 -11.03
N GLU A 122 19.11 -10.03 -11.76
CA GLU A 122 19.80 -8.74 -11.62
C GLU A 122 18.87 -7.53 -11.75
N TYR A 123 17.85 -7.60 -12.61
CA TYR A 123 16.92 -6.50 -12.83
C TYR A 123 16.06 -6.19 -11.59
N ILE A 124 15.69 -7.18 -10.78
CA ILE A 124 14.75 -7.00 -9.66
C ILE A 124 15.46 -6.75 -8.32
N LYS A 125 16.77 -7.02 -8.23
CA LYS A 125 17.58 -6.77 -7.03
C LYS A 125 17.43 -5.34 -6.47
N PRO A 126 17.44 -4.26 -7.28
CA PRO A 126 17.26 -2.90 -6.78
C PRO A 126 15.90 -2.70 -6.11
N PHE A 127 14.83 -3.23 -6.70
CA PHE A 127 13.48 -3.16 -6.14
C PHE A 127 13.41 -3.85 -4.78
N TYR A 128 13.93 -5.08 -4.69
CA TYR A 128 13.90 -5.83 -3.45
C TYR A 128 14.70 -5.14 -2.33
N ARG A 129 15.88 -4.58 -2.62
CA ARG A 129 16.66 -3.79 -1.65
C ARG A 129 15.89 -2.55 -1.18
N ILE A 130 15.20 -1.87 -2.09
CA ILE A 130 14.37 -0.70 -1.77
C ILE A 130 13.19 -1.09 -0.88
N LEU A 131 12.49 -2.18 -1.22
CA LEU A 131 11.37 -2.71 -0.45
C LEU A 131 11.78 -2.98 1.00
N LEU A 132 12.86 -3.75 1.19
CA LEU A 132 13.41 -4.06 2.52
C LEU A 132 13.76 -2.78 3.29
N ASN A 133 14.51 -1.87 2.67
CA ASN A 133 14.94 -0.63 3.30
C ASN A 133 13.77 0.27 3.72
N GLU A 134 12.69 0.36 2.95
CA GLU A 134 11.54 1.17 3.33
C GLU A 134 10.76 0.54 4.49
N TYR A 135 10.56 -0.79 4.49
CA TYR A 135 9.94 -1.47 5.63
C TYR A 135 10.79 -1.38 6.90
N ASP A 136 12.11 -1.50 6.80
CA ASP A 136 13.02 -1.33 7.94
C ASP A 136 12.95 0.09 8.54
N LYS A 137 12.79 1.13 7.70
CA LYS A 137 12.60 2.50 8.16
C LYS A 137 11.29 2.64 8.92
N LEU A 138 10.19 2.11 8.37
CA LEU A 138 8.88 2.13 9.01
C LEU A 138 8.93 1.38 10.35
N GLU A 139 9.53 0.20 10.38
CA GLU A 139 9.64 -0.58 11.60
C GLU A 139 10.41 0.17 12.68
N LYS A 140 11.55 0.79 12.35
CA LYS A 140 12.32 1.62 13.30
C LYS A 140 11.54 2.83 13.80
N GLU A 141 10.85 3.54 12.90
CA GLU A 141 10.02 4.71 13.23
C GLU A 141 8.91 4.32 14.21
N TYR A 142 8.13 3.29 13.87
CA TYR A 142 6.97 2.89 14.65
C TYR A 142 7.27 1.99 15.86
N THR A 143 8.46 1.39 15.95
CA THR A 143 8.93 0.71 17.17
C THR A 143 9.07 1.71 18.31
N ASN A 144 9.62 2.90 18.03
CA ASN A 144 9.78 3.95 19.03
C ASN A 144 8.42 4.47 19.55
N GLU A 145 7.35 4.28 18.79
CA GLU A 145 5.99 4.67 19.14
C GLU A 145 5.17 3.51 19.72
N GLY A 146 5.74 2.30 19.83
CA GLY A 146 5.02 1.09 20.28
C GLY A 146 3.97 0.60 19.29
N ARG A 147 4.13 0.86 17.98
CA ARG A 147 3.16 0.54 16.91
C ARG A 147 3.72 -0.32 15.78
N ALA A 148 4.85 -1.00 16.01
CA ALA A 148 5.50 -1.87 15.02
C ALA A 148 4.59 -3.01 14.52
N TYR A 149 3.62 -3.48 15.32
CA TYR A 149 2.67 -4.53 14.92
C TYR A 149 1.90 -4.20 13.64
N ASN A 150 1.56 -2.93 13.38
CA ASN A 150 0.89 -2.54 12.13
C ASN A 150 1.83 -2.67 10.92
N VAL A 151 3.11 -2.37 11.10
CA VAL A 151 4.14 -2.55 10.05
C VAL A 151 4.32 -4.04 9.75
N HIS A 152 4.39 -4.87 10.79
CA HIS A 152 4.45 -6.33 10.63
C HIS A 152 3.21 -6.89 9.93
N ALA A 153 2.02 -6.43 10.27
CA ALA A 153 0.78 -6.83 9.60
C ALA A 153 0.78 -6.43 8.12
N SER A 154 1.22 -5.21 7.79
CA SER A 154 1.38 -4.75 6.40
C SER A 154 2.39 -5.63 5.63
N LYS A 155 3.54 -5.94 6.24
CA LYS A 155 4.55 -6.84 5.66
C LYS A 155 3.97 -8.23 5.38
N GLN A 156 3.29 -8.83 6.35
CA GLN A 156 2.67 -10.15 6.18
C GLN A 156 1.64 -10.16 5.06
N ALA A 157 0.84 -9.10 4.93
CA ALA A 157 -0.10 -8.97 3.83
C ALA A 157 0.61 -8.85 2.47
N PHE A 158 1.74 -8.11 2.41
CA PHE A 158 2.57 -8.03 1.20
C PHE A 158 3.15 -9.39 0.80
N GLN A 159 3.55 -10.21 1.78
CA GLN A 159 3.99 -11.59 1.51
C GLN A 159 2.84 -12.47 1.03
N GLU A 160 1.65 -12.28 1.58
CA GLU A 160 0.45 -13.02 1.20
C GLU A 160 0.03 -12.74 -0.25
N ILE A 161 0.02 -11.47 -0.67
CA ILE A 161 -0.31 -11.13 -2.05
C ILE A 161 0.75 -11.64 -3.04
N ALA A 162 2.04 -11.63 -2.68
CA ALA A 162 3.09 -12.21 -3.52
C ALA A 162 2.86 -13.71 -3.76
N ARG A 163 2.43 -14.45 -2.73
CA ARG A 163 2.02 -15.86 -2.88
C ARG A 163 0.78 -16.00 -3.77
N GLY A 164 -0.19 -15.10 -3.64
CA GLY A 164 -1.39 -15.11 -4.47
C GLY A 164 -1.10 -14.85 -5.95
N TYR A 165 -0.22 -13.88 -6.26
CA TYR A 165 0.23 -13.62 -7.62
C TYR A 165 1.02 -14.80 -8.21
N LEU A 166 1.84 -15.49 -7.41
CA LEU A 166 2.48 -16.74 -7.86
C LEU A 166 1.44 -17.81 -8.22
N GLU A 167 0.39 -17.96 -7.42
CA GLU A 167 -0.69 -18.92 -7.71
C GLU A 167 -1.42 -18.58 -9.02
N GLU A 168 -1.71 -17.30 -9.30
CA GLU A 168 -2.28 -16.87 -10.57
C GLU A 168 -1.34 -17.13 -11.75
N ALA A 169 -0.05 -16.82 -11.60
CA ALA A 169 0.96 -17.08 -12.61
C ALA A 169 1.12 -18.59 -12.90
N GLU A 170 1.02 -19.44 -11.87
CA GLU A 170 1.04 -20.90 -12.00
C GLU A 170 -0.19 -21.43 -12.74
N TRP A 171 -1.37 -20.88 -12.47
CA TRP A 171 -2.60 -21.22 -13.21
C TRP A 171 -2.44 -20.88 -14.69
N LEU A 172 -1.99 -19.66 -15.00
CA LEU A 172 -1.75 -19.22 -16.37
C LEU A 172 -0.72 -20.10 -17.07
N HIS A 173 0.42 -20.37 -16.43
CA HIS A 173 1.50 -21.18 -16.99
C HIS A 173 1.06 -22.62 -17.31
N LYS A 174 0.21 -23.21 -16.47
CA LYS A 174 -0.32 -24.57 -16.65
C LYS A 174 -1.52 -24.64 -17.61
N GLY A 175 -2.05 -23.50 -18.06
CA GLY A 175 -3.33 -23.43 -18.75
C GLY A 175 -4.49 -23.95 -17.89
N TYR A 176 -4.35 -23.86 -16.56
CA TYR A 176 -5.35 -24.35 -15.62
C TYR A 176 -6.41 -23.28 -15.38
N VAL A 177 -7.67 -23.67 -15.51
CA VAL A 177 -8.82 -22.81 -15.19
C VAL A 177 -9.35 -23.22 -13.82
N PRO A 178 -9.16 -22.40 -12.77
CA PRO A 178 -9.65 -22.71 -11.42
C PRO A 178 -11.17 -22.77 -11.38
N THR A 179 -11.71 -23.55 -10.45
CA THR A 179 -13.14 -23.44 -10.13
C THR A 179 -13.43 -22.09 -9.48
N PHE A 180 -14.67 -21.63 -9.55
CA PHE A 180 -15.05 -20.35 -8.94
C PHE A 180 -14.66 -20.24 -7.44
N PRO A 181 -14.87 -21.27 -6.59
CA PRO A 181 -14.41 -21.20 -5.19
C PRO A 181 -12.89 -21.07 -5.02
N GLU A 182 -12.11 -21.77 -5.85
CA GLU A 182 -10.64 -21.68 -5.83
C GLU A 182 -10.17 -20.30 -6.28
N TYR A 183 -10.72 -19.81 -7.40
CA TYR A 183 -10.47 -18.47 -7.89
C TYR A 183 -10.82 -17.43 -6.84
N MET A 184 -12.01 -17.50 -6.22
CA MET A 184 -12.42 -16.51 -5.23
C MET A 184 -11.53 -16.50 -3.99
N LYS A 185 -11.02 -17.66 -3.56
CA LYS A 185 -10.11 -17.73 -2.42
C LYS A 185 -8.82 -16.95 -2.68
N ASN A 186 -8.23 -17.12 -3.86
CA ASN A 186 -7.01 -16.41 -4.22
C ASN A 186 -7.29 -14.95 -4.66
N GLY A 187 -8.36 -14.73 -5.42
CA GLY A 187 -8.82 -13.43 -5.90
C GLY A 187 -9.08 -12.43 -4.78
N LEU A 188 -9.56 -12.88 -3.62
CA LEU A 188 -9.70 -12.02 -2.45
C LEU A 188 -8.34 -11.51 -1.94
N ILE A 189 -7.29 -12.32 -2.06
CA ILE A 189 -5.92 -11.94 -1.69
C ILE A 189 -5.33 -11.00 -2.76
N THR A 190 -5.43 -11.37 -4.03
CA THR A 190 -4.86 -10.62 -5.17
C THR A 190 -5.61 -9.34 -5.51
N SER A 191 -6.79 -9.11 -4.93
CA SER A 191 -7.50 -7.81 -4.93
C SER A 191 -6.71 -6.65 -4.31
N ALA A 192 -5.62 -6.94 -3.59
CA ALA A 192 -4.75 -5.98 -2.91
C ALA A 192 -5.36 -5.19 -1.74
N TYR A 193 -6.67 -5.26 -1.52
CA TYR A 193 -7.35 -4.56 -0.42
C TYR A 193 -6.77 -4.93 0.95
N ASN A 194 -6.33 -6.17 1.13
CA ASN A 194 -5.73 -6.59 2.39
C ASN A 194 -4.46 -5.82 2.72
N VAL A 195 -3.56 -5.71 1.74
CA VAL A 195 -2.28 -4.99 1.89
C VAL A 195 -2.52 -3.50 2.04
N ILE A 196 -3.39 -2.92 1.22
CA ILE A 196 -3.69 -1.48 1.26
C ILE A 196 -4.26 -1.11 2.62
N SER A 197 -5.24 -1.86 3.13
CA SER A 197 -5.89 -1.57 4.41
C SER A 197 -4.93 -1.74 5.59
N LYS A 198 -4.16 -2.84 5.67
CA LYS A 198 -3.17 -3.03 6.75
C LYS A 198 -2.06 -1.98 6.70
N SER A 199 -1.64 -1.57 5.51
CA SER A 199 -0.68 -0.47 5.33
C SER A 199 -1.26 0.88 5.76
N ALA A 200 -2.57 1.06 5.61
CA ALA A 200 -3.27 2.26 6.01
C ALA A 200 -3.29 2.45 7.52
N LEU A 201 -3.47 1.35 8.27
CA LEU A 201 -3.43 1.32 9.73
C LEU A 201 -2.09 1.83 10.30
N VAL A 202 -0.97 1.61 9.61
CA VAL A 202 0.38 2.04 10.05
C VAL A 202 0.40 3.54 10.39
N GLY A 203 -0.15 4.37 9.50
CA GLY A 203 -0.10 5.83 9.63
C GLY A 203 -1.27 6.48 10.38
N MET A 204 -2.25 5.71 10.87
CA MET A 204 -3.48 6.26 11.47
C MET A 204 -3.32 6.76 12.93
N GLY A 205 -2.16 6.53 13.56
CA GLY A 205 -1.93 6.95 14.95
C GLY A 205 -2.55 5.99 15.96
N ALA A 206 -2.90 6.50 17.14
CA ALA A 206 -3.35 5.70 18.27
C ALA A 206 -4.71 4.99 18.07
N ILE A 207 -5.52 5.42 17.09
CA ILE A 207 -6.80 4.78 16.77
C ILE A 207 -6.61 3.38 16.17
N ALA A 208 -5.51 3.16 15.43
CA ALA A 208 -5.14 1.87 14.85
C ALA A 208 -4.33 1.05 15.86
N ASN A 209 -4.96 0.74 16.99
CA ASN A 209 -4.36 -0.06 18.05
C ASN A 209 -4.45 -1.57 17.75
N GLU A 210 -3.88 -2.40 18.64
CA GLU A 210 -3.91 -3.87 18.51
C GLU A 210 -5.33 -4.43 18.42
N ASN A 211 -6.32 -3.83 19.10
CA ASN A 211 -7.71 -4.27 19.00
C ASN A 211 -8.29 -4.00 17.60
N ALA A 212 -7.94 -2.87 16.99
CA ALA A 212 -8.36 -2.55 15.62
C ALA A 212 -7.73 -3.53 14.61
N LEU A 213 -6.46 -3.87 14.78
CA LEU A 213 -5.78 -4.88 13.96
C LEU A 213 -6.39 -6.28 14.19
N ALA A 214 -6.59 -6.69 15.43
CA ALA A 214 -7.19 -7.98 15.77
C ALA A 214 -8.61 -8.10 15.19
N TRP A 215 -9.41 -7.04 15.28
CA TRP A 215 -10.73 -6.98 14.62
C TRP A 215 -10.60 -7.16 13.11
N TYR A 216 -9.64 -6.47 12.48
CA TYR A 216 -9.39 -6.59 11.05
C TYR A 216 -9.00 -8.03 10.65
N GLU A 217 -8.19 -8.70 11.45
CA GLU A 217 -7.75 -10.09 11.24
C GLU A 217 -8.87 -11.14 11.39
N THR A 218 -10.00 -10.77 12.01
CA THR A 218 -11.21 -11.63 12.00
C THR A 218 -11.89 -11.71 10.62
N HIS A 219 -11.37 -11.02 9.61
CA HIS A 219 -11.93 -10.92 8.26
C HIS A 219 -13.38 -10.41 8.29
N PRO A 220 -13.60 -9.18 8.78
CA PRO A 220 -14.94 -8.64 8.91
C PRO A 220 -15.65 -8.56 7.57
N LYS A 221 -16.98 -8.65 7.57
CA LYS A 221 -17.79 -8.67 6.34
C LYS A 221 -17.53 -7.48 5.42
N ILE A 222 -17.19 -6.32 6.00
CA ILE A 222 -16.86 -5.11 5.24
C ILE A 222 -15.60 -5.28 4.39
N LEU A 223 -14.57 -5.98 4.90
CA LEU A 223 -13.34 -6.24 4.16
C LEU A 223 -13.56 -7.25 3.02
N LYS A 224 -14.42 -8.25 3.24
CA LYS A 224 -14.76 -9.21 2.17
C LYS A 224 -15.61 -8.58 1.06
N ALA A 225 -16.28 -7.46 1.34
CA ALA A 225 -17.20 -6.81 0.42
C ALA A 225 -16.59 -5.61 -0.32
N SER A 226 -15.53 -5.01 0.23
CA SER A 226 -14.75 -3.92 -0.39
C SER A 226 -13.90 -4.43 -1.55
#